data_AF-A0A914YWZ2-F1
#
_entry.id   AF-A0A914YWZ2-F1
#
_cell.length_a   1.000
_cell.length_b   1.000
_cell.length_c   1.000
_cell.angle_alpha   90.00
_cell.angle_beta   90.00
_cell.angle_gamma   90.00
#
_symmetry.space_group_name_H-M   'P 1'
#
loop_
_entity.id
_entity.type
_entity.pdbx_description
1 polymer ?
#
loop_
_entity_poly.entity_id
_entity_poly.type
_entity_poly.pdbx_seq_one_letter_code
_entity_poly.pdbx_strand_id
1 'polypeptide(L)'
;MIEKVLEDIAENDKDWNIICLRYSCIIGAHPSGIIGEDTKGIPNNLIPYISQVINGKLPYLTIFGDDFNTSDGTCVRDYIHVVDAVRGNLAALNRIIEEKNIGFEVYNIGMGKGYSVLEVVKAMENASGQQVFNKLFFYRLSF
;
A
#
# COMPACT_ATOMS: atom_id res chain seq x y z
N MET A 1 5.74 -4.30 17.82
CA MET A 1 6.95 -4.87 18.46
C MET A 1 8.18 -4.04 18.14
N ILE A 2 8.58 -3.86 16.87
CA ILE A 2 9.76 -3.06 16.52
C ILE A 2 9.63 -1.58 16.94
N GLU A 3 8.49 -0.95 16.68
CA GLU A 3 8.27 0.46 17.06
C GLU A 3 8.49 0.71 18.56
N LYS A 4 8.05 -0.23 19.42
CA LYS A 4 8.22 -0.12 20.87
C LYS A 4 9.70 -0.21 21.27
N VAL A 5 10.45 -1.11 20.64
CA VAL A 5 11.91 -1.21 20.85
C VAL A 5 12.61 0.08 20.43
N LEU A 6 12.20 0.68 19.31
CA LEU A 6 12.79 1.94 18.84
C LEU A 6 12.43 3.14 19.75
N GLU A 7 11.19 3.18 20.24
CA GLU A 7 10.76 4.15 21.24
C GLU A 7 11.60 4.03 22.52
N ASP A 8 11.75 2.82 23.06
CA ASP A 8 12.54 2.55 24.26
C ASP A 8 14.01 2.98 24.08
N ILE A 9 14.59 2.81 22.88
CA ILE A 9 15.95 3.29 22.57
C ILE A 9 16.03 4.83 22.66
N ALA A 10 15.15 5.56 21.97
CA ALA A 10 15.16 7.03 21.98
C ALA A 10 14.77 7.63 23.34
N GLU A 11 14.02 6.88 24.15
CA GLU A 11 13.75 7.26 25.54
C GLU A 11 15.00 7.22 26.42
N ASN A 12 15.87 6.22 26.22
CA ASN A 12 17.05 5.98 27.05
C ASN A 12 18.35 6.58 26.51
N ASP A 13 18.43 6.89 25.21
CA ASP A 13 19.58 7.53 24.56
C ASP A 13 19.10 8.72 23.71
N LYS A 14 19.39 9.94 24.19
CA LYS A 14 18.90 11.20 23.60
C LYS A 14 19.63 11.61 22.33
N ASP A 15 20.69 10.92 21.96
CA ASP A 15 21.39 11.16 20.70
C ASP A 15 20.64 10.53 19.50
N TRP A 16 19.69 9.62 19.76
CA TRP A 16 18.87 9.01 18.72
C TRP A 16 17.73 9.91 18.24
N ASN A 17 17.66 10.10 16.92
CA ASN A 17 16.51 10.68 16.22
C ASN A 17 15.90 9.60 15.32
N ILE A 18 14.68 9.19 15.63
CA ILE A 18 13.98 8.09 14.97
C ILE A 18 12.61 8.58 14.50
N ILE A 19 12.38 8.51 13.20
CA ILE A 19 11.07 8.75 12.60
C ILE A 19 10.55 7.43 12.03
N CYS A 20 9.45 6.94 12.58
CA CYS A 20 8.78 5.73 12.11
C CYS A 20 7.68 6.10 11.11
N LEU A 21 7.78 5.57 9.88
CA LEU A 21 6.80 5.79 8.82
C LEU A 21 5.92 4.55 8.66
N ARG A 22 4.64 4.68 9.03
CA ARG A 22 3.61 3.65 8.88
C ARG A 22 2.94 3.80 7.52
N TYR A 23 3.37 3.02 6.55
CA TYR A 23 2.79 3.06 5.21
C TYR A 23 1.41 2.41 5.15
N SER A 24 0.52 3.02 4.39
CA SER A 24 -0.71 2.39 3.92
C SER A 24 -0.41 1.47 2.72
N CYS A 25 -1.35 1.27 1.79
CA CYS A 25 -1.13 0.41 0.63
C CYS A 25 -0.33 1.15 -0.45
N ILE A 26 0.98 0.92 -0.52
CA ILE A 26 1.84 1.48 -1.56
C ILE A 26 1.55 0.81 -2.91
N ILE A 27 1.36 1.62 -3.96
CA ILE A 27 1.06 1.17 -5.32
C ILE A 27 1.79 2.00 -6.38
N GLY A 28 1.68 1.60 -7.64
CA GLY A 28 2.22 2.33 -8.78
C GLY A 28 3.66 1.95 -9.12
N ALA A 29 4.29 2.77 -9.95
CA ALA A 29 5.63 2.54 -10.48
C ALA A 29 6.33 3.87 -10.71
N HIS A 30 7.62 3.83 -11.02
CA HIS A 30 8.30 5.05 -11.44
C HIS A 30 7.75 5.53 -12.79
N PRO A 31 7.53 6.84 -13.01
CA PRO A 31 6.91 7.37 -14.23
C PRO A 31 7.70 7.10 -15.52
N SER A 32 8.98 6.73 -15.43
CA SER A 32 9.73 6.27 -16.59
C SER A 32 9.22 4.94 -17.17
N GLY A 33 8.43 4.18 -16.41
CA GLY A 33 7.96 2.85 -16.78
C GLY A 33 9.03 1.74 -16.73
N ILE A 34 10.25 2.07 -16.29
CA ILE A 34 11.40 1.14 -16.29
C ILE A 34 11.46 0.31 -15.01
N ILE A 35 11.03 0.89 -13.87
CA ILE A 35 11.06 0.24 -12.57
C ILE A 35 9.69 0.28 -11.90
N GLY A 36 9.31 -0.84 -11.29
CA GLY A 36 8.05 -1.05 -10.60
C GLY A 36 8.09 -2.36 -9.82
N GLU A 37 6.98 -2.71 -9.17
CA GLU A 37 6.87 -3.97 -8.45
C GLU A 37 6.88 -5.16 -9.43
N ASP A 38 7.88 -6.05 -9.31
CA ASP A 38 7.98 -7.29 -10.08
C ASP A 38 7.86 -8.50 -9.15
N THR A 39 6.64 -8.98 -8.98
CA THR A 39 6.34 -10.16 -8.15
C THR A 39 6.49 -11.45 -8.95
N LYS A 40 7.29 -12.39 -8.43
CA LYS A 40 7.38 -13.75 -9.00
C LYS A 40 6.19 -14.60 -8.55
N GLY A 41 5.62 -15.37 -9.48
CA GLY A 41 4.48 -16.25 -9.20
C GLY A 41 3.16 -15.48 -9.06
N ILE A 42 2.22 -16.07 -8.30
CA ILE A 42 0.91 -15.46 -8.05
C ILE A 42 1.08 -14.35 -7.00
N PRO A 43 0.74 -13.09 -7.33
CA PRO A 43 0.92 -11.97 -6.40
C PRO A 43 -0.07 -12.06 -5.24
N ASN A 44 0.38 -11.68 -4.04
CA ASN A 44 -0.49 -11.54 -2.87
C ASN A 44 -1.18 -10.17 -2.82
N ASN A 45 -0.61 -9.16 -3.47
CA ASN A 45 -1.11 -7.78 -3.47
C ASN A 45 -2.02 -7.50 -4.66
N LEU A 46 -3.00 -6.61 -4.46
CA LEU A 46 -4.05 -6.34 -5.44
C LEU A 46 -3.52 -5.83 -6.79
N ILE A 47 -2.66 -4.81 -6.77
CA ILE A 47 -2.17 -4.16 -7.99
C ILE A 47 -1.34 -5.09 -8.88
N PRO A 48 -0.29 -5.78 -8.38
CA PRO A 48 0.45 -6.71 -9.23
C PRO A 48 -0.43 -7.87 -9.73
N TYR A 49 -1.43 -8.31 -8.95
CA TYR A 49 -2.40 -9.30 -9.42
C TYR A 49 -3.20 -8.75 -10.61
N ILE A 50 -3.83 -7.57 -10.47
CA ILE A 50 -4.59 -6.93 -11.57
C ILE A 50 -3.70 -6.77 -12.81
N SER A 51 -2.47 -6.28 -12.64
CA SER A 51 -1.51 -6.10 -13.73
C SER A 51 -1.16 -7.43 -14.44
N GLN A 52 -1.08 -8.54 -13.71
CA GLN A 52 -0.88 -9.86 -14.33
C GLN A 52 -2.11 -10.34 -15.10
N VAL A 53 -3.33 -10.01 -14.66
CA VAL A 53 -4.57 -10.31 -15.40
C VAL A 53 -4.65 -9.50 -16.69
N ILE A 54 -4.37 -8.20 -16.62
CA ILE A 54 -4.31 -7.30 -17.79
C ILE A 54 -3.27 -7.81 -18.80
N ASN A 55 -2.11 -8.27 -18.33
CA ASN A 55 -1.06 -8.81 -19.19
C ASN A 55 -1.32 -10.27 -19.66
N GLY A 56 -2.49 -10.85 -19.36
CA GLY A 56 -2.86 -12.21 -19.76
C GLY A 56 -2.06 -13.33 -19.08
N LYS A 57 -1.26 -13.01 -18.05
CA LYS A 57 -0.51 -14.01 -17.26
C LYS A 57 -1.43 -14.79 -16.33
N LEU A 58 -2.49 -14.16 -15.85
CA LEU A 58 -3.53 -14.78 -15.03
C LEU A 58 -4.89 -14.62 -15.71
N PRO A 59 -5.78 -15.63 -15.64
CA PRO A 59 -7.06 -15.59 -16.35
C PRO A 59 -8.10 -14.68 -15.68
N TYR A 60 -8.02 -14.47 -14.37
CA TYR A 60 -8.95 -13.63 -13.61
C TYR A 60 -8.34 -13.19 -12.27
N LEU A 61 -8.80 -12.06 -11.76
CA LEU A 61 -8.60 -11.61 -10.39
C LEU A 61 -9.53 -12.36 -9.44
N THR A 62 -9.02 -12.80 -8.28
CA THR A 62 -9.88 -13.29 -7.19
C THR A 62 -10.09 -12.18 -6.18
N ILE A 63 -11.34 -11.80 -5.94
CA ILE A 63 -11.73 -10.79 -4.94
C ILE A 63 -12.19 -11.53 -3.69
N PHE A 64 -11.56 -11.24 -2.55
CA PHE A 64 -11.85 -11.88 -1.28
C PHE A 64 -12.88 -11.08 -0.49
N GLY A 65 -14.11 -11.60 -0.42
CA GLY A 65 -15.24 -11.00 0.29
C GLY A 65 -16.01 -9.94 -0.51
N ASP A 66 -17.33 -9.99 -0.37
CA ASP A 66 -18.32 -9.08 -0.95
C ASP A 66 -19.39 -8.64 0.07
N ASP A 67 -19.13 -8.90 1.36
CA ASP A 67 -20.03 -8.69 2.48
C ASP A 67 -19.45 -7.74 3.55
N PHE A 68 -18.38 -7.00 3.21
CA PHE A 68 -17.89 -5.93 4.08
C PHE A 68 -18.92 -4.80 4.16
N ASN A 69 -18.95 -4.10 5.31
CA ASN A 69 -19.78 -2.91 5.50
C ASN A 69 -19.19 -1.69 4.76
N THR A 70 -19.12 -1.78 3.44
CA THR A 70 -18.62 -0.78 2.49
C THR A 70 -19.64 -0.61 1.37
N SER A 71 -19.50 0.44 0.54
CA SER A 71 -20.52 0.79 -0.46
C SER A 71 -20.77 -0.27 -1.52
N ASP A 72 -19.77 -1.10 -1.82
CA ASP A 72 -19.83 -2.17 -2.83
C ASP A 72 -19.54 -3.56 -2.25
N GLY A 73 -19.52 -3.70 -0.93
CA GLY A 73 -19.26 -4.96 -0.25
C GLY A 73 -17.78 -5.39 -0.25
N THR A 74 -16.90 -4.72 -0.98
CA THR A 74 -15.48 -5.08 -1.05
C THR A 74 -14.61 -4.27 -0.10
N CYS A 75 -13.44 -4.82 0.21
CA CYS A 75 -12.50 -4.26 1.16
C CYS A 75 -12.00 -2.86 0.73
N VAL A 76 -11.97 -1.89 1.65
CA VAL A 76 -11.49 -0.52 1.40
C VAL A 76 -10.09 -0.31 1.98
N ARG A 77 -9.19 0.32 1.22
CA ARG A 77 -7.82 0.65 1.63
C ARG A 77 -7.40 2.04 1.17
N ASP A 78 -6.53 2.68 1.94
CA ASP A 78 -5.84 3.91 1.55
C ASP A 78 -4.63 3.55 0.66
N TYR A 79 -4.68 3.98 -0.59
CA TYR A 79 -3.65 3.71 -1.59
C TYR A 79 -2.79 4.95 -1.84
N ILE A 80 -1.47 4.79 -1.71
CA ILE A 80 -0.49 5.86 -1.96
C ILE A 80 0.45 5.47 -3.09
N HIS A 81 0.76 6.44 -3.97
CA HIS A 81 1.72 6.21 -5.04
C HIS A 81 3.14 6.05 -4.49
N VAL A 82 3.92 5.08 -4.98
CA VAL A 82 5.26 4.75 -4.49
C VAL A 82 6.23 5.93 -4.52
N VAL A 83 6.12 6.79 -5.53
CA VAL A 83 6.94 8.02 -5.61
C VAL A 83 6.62 8.98 -4.46
N ASP A 84 5.36 9.08 -4.05
CA ASP A 84 4.97 9.95 -2.93
C ASP A 84 5.38 9.35 -1.58
N ALA A 85 5.31 8.02 -1.43
CA ALA A 85 5.88 7.35 -0.28
C ALA A 85 7.40 7.61 -0.16
N VAL A 86 8.14 7.54 -1.26
CA VAL A 86 9.58 7.88 -1.30
C VAL A 86 9.83 9.35 -0.96
N ARG A 87 8.99 10.29 -1.43
CA ARG A 87 9.08 11.70 -1.03
C ARG A 87 8.86 11.87 0.48
N GLY A 88 7.96 11.09 1.08
CA GLY A 88 7.78 11.04 2.54
C GLY A 88 9.05 10.61 3.28
N ASN A 89 9.79 9.63 2.75
CA ASN A 89 11.09 9.22 3.30
C ASN A 89 12.12 10.35 3.22
N LEU A 90 12.19 11.05 2.09
CA LEU A 90 13.11 12.19 1.91
C LEU A 90 12.78 13.33 2.88
N ALA A 91 11.49 13.63 3.09
CA ALA A 91 11.07 14.63 4.06
C ALA A 91 11.46 14.24 5.49
N ALA A 92 11.23 12.99 5.89
CA ALA A 92 11.65 12.49 7.20
C ALA A 92 13.18 12.55 7.39
N LEU A 93 13.94 12.16 6.36
CA LEU A 93 15.40 12.21 6.40
C LEU A 93 15.91 13.65 6.51
N ASN A 94 15.39 14.56 5.70
CA ASN A 94 15.78 15.98 5.76
C ASN A 94 15.50 16.56 7.15
N ARG A 95 14.36 16.21 7.75
CA ARG A 95 14.03 16.64 9.11
C ARG A 95 15.01 16.12 10.15
N ILE A 96 15.40 14.83 10.06
CA ILE A 96 16.44 14.26 10.95
C ILE A 96 17.80 14.97 10.80
N ILE A 97 18.12 15.46 9.61
CA ILE A 97 19.38 16.18 9.34
C ILE A 97 19.32 17.61 9.87
N GLU A 98 18.19 18.29 9.72
CA GLU A 98 18.01 19.71 10.04
C GLU A 98 17.67 19.95 11.53
N GLU A 99 16.90 19.06 12.14
CA GLU A 99 16.45 19.17 13.53
C GLU A 99 17.29 18.29 14.46
N LYS A 100 17.59 18.80 15.65
CA LYS A 100 18.24 18.04 16.72
C LYS A 100 17.21 17.67 17.79
N ASN A 101 17.42 16.54 18.44
CA ASN A 101 16.62 16.06 19.59
C ASN A 101 15.15 15.78 19.25
N ILE A 102 14.88 15.17 18.09
CA ILE A 102 13.55 14.70 17.70
C ILE A 102 13.08 13.57 18.64
N GLY A 103 14.00 12.72 19.09
CA GLY A 103 13.66 11.52 19.86
C GLY A 103 12.93 10.51 18.98
N PHE A 104 11.72 10.09 19.37
CA PHE A 104 10.90 9.13 18.63
C PHE A 104 9.59 9.76 18.18
N GLU A 105 9.35 9.76 16.86
CA GLU A 105 8.08 10.22 16.28
C GLU A 105 7.53 9.22 15.26
N VAL A 106 6.21 9.24 15.08
CA VAL A 106 5.51 8.31 14.20
C VAL A 106 4.58 9.06 13.26
N TYR A 107 4.64 8.74 11.97
CA TYR A 107 3.79 9.31 10.93
C TYR A 107 3.10 8.21 10.13
N ASN A 108 1.80 8.38 9.88
CA ASN A 108 1.10 7.59 8.87
C ASN A 108 1.37 8.19 7.50
N ILE A 109 1.79 7.36 6.55
CA ILE A 109 2.06 7.72 5.17
C ILE A 109 0.98 7.09 4.29
N GLY A 110 0.04 7.92 3.86
CA GLY A 110 -1.13 7.56 3.06
C GLY A 110 -1.75 8.80 2.42
N MET A 111 -2.78 8.61 1.59
CA MET A 111 -3.54 9.71 0.97
C MET A 111 -4.67 10.21 1.86
N GLY A 112 -5.01 9.49 2.93
CA GLY A 112 -6.13 9.81 3.82
C GLY A 112 -7.51 9.52 3.21
N LYS A 113 -7.55 8.87 2.04
CA LYS A 113 -8.77 8.49 1.35
C LYS A 113 -8.74 7.03 0.95
N GLY A 114 -9.76 6.29 1.37
CA GLY A 114 -9.95 4.90 1.00
C GLY A 114 -10.58 4.72 -0.37
N TYR A 115 -10.19 3.65 -1.05
CA TYR A 115 -10.86 3.12 -2.24
C TYR A 115 -11.15 1.63 -2.04
N SER A 116 -12.28 1.16 -2.55
CA SER A 116 -12.64 -0.24 -2.56
C SER A 116 -11.82 -1.04 -3.58
N VAL A 117 -11.86 -2.37 -3.48
CA VAL A 117 -11.23 -3.25 -4.49
C VAL A 117 -11.82 -2.98 -5.88
N LEU A 118 -13.14 -2.83 -5.99
CA LEU A 118 -13.80 -2.62 -7.28
C LEU A 118 -13.52 -1.22 -7.85
N GLU A 119 -13.41 -0.19 -7.02
CA GLU A 119 -12.98 1.15 -7.46
C GLU A 119 -11.56 1.11 -8.05
N VAL A 120 -10.64 0.37 -7.42
CA VAL A 120 -9.28 0.19 -7.92
C VAL A 120 -9.25 -0.61 -9.22
N VAL A 121 -10.02 -1.71 -9.30
CA VAL A 121 -10.16 -2.47 -10.56
C VAL A 121 -10.64 -1.55 -11.67
N LYS A 122 -11.66 -0.73 -11.41
CA LYS A 122 -12.20 0.19 -12.41
C LYS A 122 -11.17 1.23 -12.86
N ALA A 123 -10.38 1.76 -11.93
CA ALA A 123 -9.30 2.69 -12.25
C ALA A 123 -8.23 2.04 -13.15
N MET A 124 -7.86 0.79 -12.88
CA MET A 124 -6.89 0.02 -13.67
C MET A 124 -7.43 -0.33 -15.07
N GLU A 125 -8.71 -0.67 -15.20
CA GLU A 125 -9.35 -0.87 -16.51
C GLU A 125 -9.31 0.42 -17.35
N ASN A 126 -9.68 1.55 -16.74
CA ASN A 126 -9.66 2.84 -17.41
C ASN A 126 -8.25 3.25 -17.85
N ALA A 127 -7.23 3.00 -17.01
CA ALA A 127 -5.84 3.33 -17.31
C ALA A 127 -5.21 2.43 -18.38
N SER A 128 -5.58 1.14 -18.41
CA SER A 128 -5.04 0.16 -19.36
C SER A 128 -5.82 0.08 -20.67
N GLY A 129 -7.08 0.50 -20.69
CA GLY A 129 -8.01 0.27 -21.78
C GLY A 129 -8.43 -1.20 -21.92
N GLN A 130 -8.17 -2.03 -20.90
CA GLN A 130 -8.43 -3.47 -20.92
C GLN A 130 -9.37 -3.87 -19.78
N GLN A 131 -10.24 -4.86 -20.03
CA GLN A 131 -11.15 -5.38 -19.02
C GLN A 131 -10.43 -6.34 -18.06
N VAL A 132 -10.77 -6.26 -16.77
CA VAL A 132 -10.22 -7.15 -15.74
C VAL A 132 -11.31 -8.15 -15.34
N PHE A 133 -11.21 -9.37 -15.86
CA PHE A 133 -12.07 -10.46 -15.42
C PHE A 133 -11.82 -10.76 -13.95
N ASN A 134 -12.88 -10.86 -13.16
CA ASN A 134 -12.80 -11.12 -11.74
C ASN A 134 -13.79 -12.21 -11.30
N LYS A 135 -13.48 -12.84 -10.17
CA LYS A 135 -14.35 -13.80 -9.47
C LYS A 135 -14.39 -13.47 -7.99
N LEU A 136 -15.58 -13.52 -7.42
CA LEU A 136 -15.77 -13.41 -5.98
C LEU A 136 -15.42 -14.73 -5.30
N PHE A 137 -14.63 -14.66 -4.25
CA PHE A 137 -14.31 -15.79 -3.39
C PHE A 137 -14.99 -15.60 -2.03
N PHE A 138 -15.88 -16.54 -1.71
CA PHE A 138 -16.62 -16.57 -0.46
C PHE A 138 -15.85 -17.37 0.60
N TYR A 139 -15.25 -16.68 1.57
CA TYR A 139 -14.92 -17.30 2.85
C TYR A 139 -16.19 -17.33 3.70
N ARG A 140 -17.11 -18.26 3.44
CA ARG A 140 -18.08 -18.64 4.48
C ARG A 140 -17.29 -19.37 5.56
N LEU A 141 -16.88 -18.65 6.60
CA LEU A 141 -16.65 -19.26 7.89
C LEU A 141 -18.01 -19.78 8.34
N SER A 142 -18.30 -21.05 8.04
CA SER A 142 -19.40 -21.78 8.65
C SER A 142 -19.10 -21.84 10.15
N PHE A 143 -19.63 -20.89 10.91
CA PHE A 143 -19.78 -21.02 12.36
C PHE A 143 -21.02 -21.88 12.65
#